data_AF-A0A6A8Q8L3-F1
#
_entry.id   AF-A0A6A8Q8L3-F1
#
_cell.length_a   1.000
_cell.length_b   1.000
_cell.length_c   1.000
_cell.angle_alpha   90.00
_cell.angle_beta   90.00
_cell.angle_gamma   90.00
#
_symmetry.space_group_name_H-M   'P 1'
#
loop_
_entity.id
_entity.type
_entity.pdbx_description
1 polymer ?
#
loop_
_entity_poly.entity_id
_entity_poly.type
_entity_poly.pdbx_seq_one_letter_code
_entity_poly.pdbx_strand_id
1 'polypeptide(L)' 'MIFVAKLSDSETEAAETINWLDFSVSCKYISKEEHHLLTETYDHIIGKLANMSRYPQKWTF' A
#
# COMPACT_ATOMS: atom_id res chain seq x y z
N MET A 1 -17.17 11.47 2.36
CA MET A 1 -16.75 10.63 3.51
C MET A 1 -16.53 9.17 3.12
N ILE A 2 -17.47 8.48 2.48
CA ILE A 2 -17.32 7.04 2.13
C ILE A 2 -16.08 6.77 1.25
N PHE A 3 -15.81 7.63 0.25
CA PHE A 3 -14.63 7.49 -0.62
C PHE A 3 -13.32 7.49 0.18
N VAL A 4 -13.10 8.50 1.02
CA VAL A 4 -11.91 8.61 1.87
C VAL A 4 -11.80 7.44 2.86
N ALA A 5 -12.92 6.99 3.45
CA ALA A 5 -12.93 5.83 4.32
C ALA A 5 -12.43 4.56 3.59
N LYS A 6 -12.86 4.35 2.34
CA LYS A 6 -12.39 3.23 1.54
C LYS A 6 -10.91 3.32 1.17
N LEU A 7 -10.38 4.53 0.95
CA LEU A 7 -8.95 4.71 0.75
C LEU A 7 -8.14 4.38 2.01
N SER A 8 -8.66 4.71 3.19
CA SER A 8 -8.05 4.37 4.48
C SER A 8 -8.04 2.86 4.72
N ASP A 9 -9.11 2.15 4.36
CA ASP A 9 -9.17 0.68 4.38
C ASP A 9 -8.04 0.12 3.49
N SER A 10 -7.94 0.58 2.25
CA SER A 10 -6.91 0.13 1.29
C SER A 10 -5.48 0.46 1.72
N GLU A 11 -5.25 1.59 2.40
CA GLU A 11 -3.94 1.94 2.95
C GLU A 11 -3.53 0.98 4.07
N THR A 12 -4.50 0.55 4.90
CA THR A 12 -4.27 -0.44 5.95
C THR A 12 -3.94 -1.82 5.37
N GLU A 13 -4.68 -2.26 4.35
CA GLU A 13 -4.42 -3.52 3.63
C GLU A 13 -3.04 -3.51 2.93
N ALA A 14 -2.64 -2.37 2.37
CA ALA A 14 -1.32 -2.18 1.77
C ALA A 14 -0.20 -2.30 2.82
N ALA A 15 -0.35 -1.64 3.98
CA ALA A 15 0.59 -1.75 5.09
C ALA A 15 0.68 -3.18 5.64
N GLU A 16 -0.45 -3.89 5.74
CA GLU A 16 -0.46 -5.30 6.13
C GLU A 16 0.31 -6.16 5.11
N THR A 17 0.16 -5.89 3.82
CA THR A 17 0.88 -6.63 2.78
C THR A 17 2.40 -6.45 2.90
N ILE A 18 2.88 -5.25 3.23
CA ILE A 18 4.32 -5.01 3.48
C ILE A 18 4.82 -5.90 4.64
N ASN A 19 4.05 -6.02 5.74
CA ASN A 19 4.42 -6.92 6.84
C ASN A 19 4.51 -8.39 6.37
N TRP A 20 3.62 -8.83 5.47
CA TRP A 20 3.70 -10.16 4.88
C TRP A 20 4.91 -10.34 3.97
N LEU A 21 5.34 -9.30 3.26
CA LEU A 21 6.58 -9.32 2.48
C LEU A 21 7.79 -9.46 3.40
N ASP A 22 7.85 -8.71 4.51
CA ASP A 22 8.92 -8.80 5.52
C ASP A 22 9.02 -10.20 6.12
N PHE A 23 7.86 -10.81 6.43
CA PHE A 23 7.81 -12.20 6.88
C PHE A 23 8.31 -13.15 5.79
N SER A 24 7.84 -12.97 4.55
CA SER A 24 8.18 -13.84 3.41
C SER A 24 9.68 -13.84 3.10
N VAL A 25 10.34 -12.68 3.12
CA VAL A 25 11.79 -12.58 2.90
C VAL A 25 12.58 -13.16 4.09
N SER A 26 12.10 -12.95 5.32
CA SER A 26 12.72 -13.52 6.53
C SER A 26 12.68 -15.06 6.53
N CYS A 27 11.59 -15.63 6.03
CA CYS A 27 11.43 -17.07 5.84
C CYS A 27 12.03 -17.61 4.54
N LYS A 28 12.67 -16.75 3.71
CA LYS A 28 13.28 -17.11 2.42
C LYS A 28 12.29 -17.69 1.40
N TYR A 29 11.02 -17.32 1.48
CA TYR A 29 10.02 -17.65 0.45
C TYR A 29 10.18 -16.79 -0.81
N ILE A 30 10.75 -15.59 -0.66
CA ILE A 30 11.10 -14.68 -1.75
C ILE A 30 12.55 -14.21 -1.58
N SER A 31 13.16 -13.78 -2.68
CA SER A 31 14.48 -13.14 -2.68
C SER A 31 14.42 -11.72 -2.09
N LYS A 32 15.58 -11.16 -1.77
CA LYS A 32 15.67 -9.76 -1.30
C LYS A 32 15.33 -8.78 -2.40
N GLU A 33 15.64 -9.14 -3.64
CA GLU A 33 15.34 -8.36 -4.84
C GLU A 33 13.83 -8.31 -5.10
N GLU A 34 13.13 -9.44 -4.99
CA GLU A 34 11.67 -9.49 -5.06
C GLU A 34 11.02 -8.71 -3.91
N HIS A 35 11.52 -8.87 -2.68
CA HIS A 35 11.06 -8.09 -1.52
C HIS A 35 11.18 -6.59 -1.76
N HIS A 36 12.36 -6.11 -2.17
CA HIS A 36 12.59 -4.70 -2.45
C HIS A 36 11.64 -4.17 -3.53
N LEU A 37 11.53 -4.86 -4.66
CA LEU A 37 10.66 -4.46 -5.76
C LEU A 37 9.19 -4.37 -5.33
N LEU A 38 8.72 -5.36 -4.57
CA LEU A 38 7.33 -5.41 -4.10
C LEU A 38 7.06 -4.31 -3.07
N THR A 39 7.95 -4.12 -2.08
CA THR A 39 7.80 -3.07 -1.07
C THR A 39 7.84 -1.68 -1.70
N GLU A 40 8.75 -1.41 -2.63
CA GLU A 40 8.79 -0.14 -3.39
C GLU A 40 7.49 0.09 -4.19
N THR A 41 6.91 -0.97 -4.74
CA THR A 41 5.62 -0.90 -5.44
C THR A 41 4.50 -0.51 -4.47
N TYR A 42 4.45 -1.11 -3.28
CA TYR A 42 3.45 -0.79 -2.27
C TYR A 42 3.62 0.62 -1.70
N ASP A 43 4.85 1.13 -1.53
CA ASP A 43 5.11 2.52 -1.15
C ASP A 43 4.52 3.51 -2.17
N HIS A 44 4.68 3.24 -3.46
CA HIS A 44 4.05 4.05 -4.51
C HIS A 44 2.52 3.98 -4.48
N ILE A 45 1.93 2.82 -4.16
CA ILE A 45 0.48 2.66 -4.02
C ILE A 45 -0.02 3.48 -2.83
N ILE A 46 0.60 3.35 -1.66
CA ILE A 46 0.27 4.11 -0.45
C ILE A 46 0.36 5.61 -0.73
N GLY A 47 1.42 6.08 -1.41
CA GLY A 47 1.57 7.47 -1.81
C GLY A 47 0.42 7.99 -2.70
N LYS A 48 -0.08 7.15 -3.61
CA LYS A 48 -1.27 7.48 -4.43
C LYS A 48 -2.55 7.52 -3.60
N LEU A 49 -2.77 6.54 -2.72
CA LEU A 49 -3.93 6.49 -1.82
C LEU A 49 -3.97 7.73 -0.91
N ALA A 50 -2.83 8.09 -0.31
CA ALA A 50 -2.69 9.28 0.52
C ALA A 50 -2.99 10.57 -0.26
N ASN A 51 -2.52 10.68 -1.51
CA ASN A 51 -2.80 11.84 -2.37
C ASN A 51 -4.30 11.96 -2.68
N MET A 52 -4.96 10.85 -3.03
CA MET A 52 -6.40 10.82 -3.26
C MET A 52 -7.21 11.13 -2.00
N SER A 53 -6.76 10.66 -0.84
CA SER A 53 -7.37 10.94 0.46
C SER A 53 -7.25 12.42 0.85
N ARG A 54 -6.11 13.05 0.53
CA ARG A 54 -5.86 14.49 0.78
C ARG A 54 -6.65 15.40 -0.15
N TYR A 55 -6.90 14.99 -1.40
CA TYR A 55 -7.61 15.78 -2.41
C TYR A 55 -8.79 15.03 -3.03
N PRO A 56 -9.76 14.55 -2.24
CA PRO A 56 -10.81 13.66 -2.71
C PRO A 56 -11.70 14.31 -3.78
N GLN A 57 -11.81 15.64 -3.78
CA GLN A 57 -12.60 16.42 -4.76
C GLN A 57 -12.16 16.23 -6.22
N LYS A 58 -10.95 15.72 -6.49
CA LYS A 58 -10.53 15.40 -7.86
C LYS A 58 -11.06 14.04 -8.35
N TRP A 59 -11.63 13.24 -7.45
CA TRP A 59 -12.12 11.87 -7.69
C TRP A 59 -13.57 11.65 -7.24
N THR A 60 -14.25 12.70 -6.79
CA THR A 60 -15.65 12.67 -6.37
C THR A 60 -16.45 13.75 -7.11
N PHE A 61 -17.69 13.44 -7.48
CA PHE A 61 -18.64 14.37 -8.10
C PHE A 61 -19.28 15.33 -7.09
#